data_AF-A0A061LYZ3-F1
#
_entry.id   AF-A0A061LYZ3-F1
#
_cell.length_a   1.000
_cell.length_b   1.000
_cell.length_c   1.000
_cell.angle_alpha   90.00
_cell.angle_beta   90.00
_cell.angle_gamma   90.00
#
_symmetry.space_group_name_H-M   'P 1'
#
loop_
_entity.id
_entity.type
_entity.pdbx_description
1 polymer ?
#
loop_
_entity_poly.entity_id
_entity_poly.type
_entity_poly.pdbx_seq_one_letter_code
_entity_poly.pdbx_strand_id
1 'polypeptide(L)'
;MSGPIARTALGGVLDAILEDQATPIRVELTEADGRKYVDILSPVQHLARSTSAVSPPTGERAERATTAAAQQLRQVWGHGFVPGEEVAIAVVTHTVTADEEGRASTLVDRRGLPAHQEGILLFGRISGTLLHDELRS
;
A
#
# COMPACT_ATOMS: atom_id res chain seq x y z
N MET A 1 -28.80 7.57 -6.32
CA MET A 1 -28.83 8.21 -7.65
C MET A 1 -27.62 7.68 -8.41
N SER A 2 -27.75 7.32 -9.70
CA SER A 2 -26.60 6.89 -10.50
C SER A 2 -26.54 7.71 -11.78
N GLY A 3 -25.37 8.25 -12.08
CA GLY A 3 -25.11 9.13 -13.22
C GLY A 3 -23.61 9.18 -13.49
N PRO A 4 -23.18 9.54 -14.71
CA PRO A 4 -21.77 9.54 -15.08
C PRO A 4 -20.99 10.58 -14.25
N ILE A 5 -19.97 10.11 -13.53
CA ILE A 5 -19.05 10.95 -12.75
C ILE A 5 -17.71 11.09 -13.47
N ALA A 6 -17.13 12.28 -13.47
CA ALA A 6 -15.79 12.50 -14.00
C ALA A 6 -14.75 11.77 -13.12
N ARG A 7 -13.75 11.12 -13.74
CA ARG A 7 -12.70 10.37 -13.03
C ARG A 7 -11.93 11.21 -11.99
N THR A 8 -11.82 12.52 -12.22
CA THR A 8 -11.23 13.51 -11.29
C THR A 8 -12.12 13.84 -10.09
N ALA A 9 -13.44 13.73 -10.22
CA ALA A 9 -14.40 13.98 -9.14
C ALA A 9 -14.69 12.72 -8.30
N LEU A 10 -14.36 11.54 -8.81
CA LEU A 10 -14.62 10.26 -8.17
C LEU A 10 -14.03 10.16 -6.76
N GLY A 11 -12.78 10.59 -6.55
CA GLY A 11 -12.11 10.55 -5.25
C GLY A 11 -12.92 11.26 -4.17
N GLY A 12 -13.15 12.57 -4.33
CA GLY A 12 -13.88 13.36 -3.33
C GLY A 12 -15.31 12.89 -3.04
N VAL A 13 -15.98 12.20 -3.98
CA VAL A 13 -17.30 11.58 -3.72
C VAL A 13 -17.16 10.31 -2.88
N LEU A 14 -16.17 9.47 -3.15
CA LEU A 14 -15.89 8.28 -2.34
C LEU A 14 -15.45 8.67 -0.92
N ASP A 15 -14.61 9.70 -0.81
CA ASP A 15 -14.12 10.23 0.46
C ASP A 15 -15.29 10.72 1.34
N ALA A 16 -16.21 11.52 0.77
CA ALA A 16 -17.38 12.03 1.48
C ALA A 16 -18.35 10.91 1.95
N ILE A 17 -18.53 9.85 1.14
CA ILE A 17 -19.36 8.70 1.54
C ILE A 17 -18.67 7.90 2.65
N LEU A 18 -17.34 7.78 2.60
CA LEU A 18 -16.56 7.04 3.60
C LEU A 18 -16.49 7.77 4.96
N GLU A 19 -16.49 9.10 4.94
CA GLU A 19 -16.61 9.95 6.14
C GLU A 19 -18.02 9.87 6.76
N ASP A 20 -19.08 9.84 5.96
CA ASP A 20 -20.48 9.75 6.41
C ASP A 20 -20.84 8.37 7.01
N GLN A 21 -20.44 7.29 6.34
CA GLN A 21 -20.90 5.93 6.68
C GLN A 21 -20.07 5.23 7.78
N ALA A 22 -18.85 5.71 8.06
CA ALA A 22 -17.92 5.20 9.08
C ALA A 22 -17.70 3.66 9.11
N THR A 23 -18.03 2.97 8.01
CA THR A 23 -18.06 1.51 7.86
C THR A 23 -17.52 1.12 6.48
N PRO A 24 -17.14 -0.15 6.25
CA PRO A 24 -16.65 -0.57 4.93
C PRO A 24 -17.74 -0.48 3.86
N ILE A 25 -17.45 0.22 2.75
CA ILE A 25 -18.39 0.40 1.63
C ILE A 25 -17.93 -0.39 0.40
N ARG A 26 -18.86 -1.13 -0.23
CA ARG A 26 -18.60 -1.79 -1.53
C ARG A 26 -18.84 -0.80 -2.66
N VAL A 27 -17.83 -0.59 -3.50
CA VAL A 27 -17.88 0.26 -4.67
C VAL A 27 -17.94 -0.62 -5.92
N GLU A 28 -18.83 -0.31 -6.85
CA GLU A 28 -18.88 -0.92 -8.18
C GLU A 28 -18.80 0.18 -9.24
N LEU A 29 -17.63 0.32 -9.87
CA LEU A 29 -17.43 1.18 -11.02
C LEU A 29 -17.90 0.46 -12.28
N THR A 30 -18.61 1.17 -13.15
CA THR A 30 -18.83 0.78 -14.54
C THR A 30 -18.23 1.87 -15.43
N GLU A 31 -17.22 1.52 -16.23
CA GLU A 31 -16.62 2.43 -17.21
C GLU A 31 -17.51 2.55 -18.46
N ALA A 32 -17.25 3.57 -19.29
CA ALA A 32 -18.07 3.86 -20.47
C ALA A 32 -18.00 2.77 -21.56
N ASP A 33 -16.99 1.90 -21.52
CA ASP A 33 -16.85 0.72 -22.38
C ASP A 33 -17.53 -0.54 -21.81
N GLY A 34 -18.22 -0.42 -20.67
CA GLY A 34 -18.92 -1.49 -19.99
C GLY A 34 -18.06 -2.33 -19.03
N ARG A 35 -16.75 -2.04 -18.88
CA ARG A 35 -15.91 -2.71 -17.88
C ARG A 35 -16.42 -2.44 -16.47
N LYS A 36 -16.33 -3.47 -15.62
CA LYS A 36 -16.71 -3.39 -14.22
C LYS A 36 -15.52 -3.61 -13.30
N TYR A 37 -15.40 -2.75 -12.30
CA TYR A 37 -14.41 -2.84 -11.23
C TYR A 37 -15.14 -2.84 -9.89
N VAL A 38 -14.75 -3.74 -8.99
CA VAL A 38 -15.35 -3.89 -7.66
C VAL A 38 -14.24 -3.74 -6.62
N ASP A 39 -14.49 -2.91 -5.62
CA ASP A 39 -13.54 -2.61 -4.53
C ASP A 39 -14.29 -2.42 -3.20
N ILE A 40 -13.57 -2.47 -2.07
CA ILE A 40 -14.11 -2.27 -0.71
C ILE A 40 -13.26 -1.23 0.02
N LEU A 41 -13.81 -0.03 0.21
CA LEU A 41 -13.13 1.07 0.89
C LEU A 41 -13.40 1.05 2.40
N SER A 42 -12.38 1.33 3.21
CA SER A 42 -12.46 1.30 4.69
C SER A 42 -11.93 2.61 5.31
N PRO A 43 -12.61 3.21 6.32
CA PRO A 43 -12.32 4.59 6.77
C PRO A 43 -10.89 4.88 7.26
N VAL A 44 -10.25 3.92 7.93
CA VAL A 44 -8.93 4.11 8.57
C VAL A 44 -7.82 4.45 7.56
N GLN A 45 -8.02 4.14 6.28
CA GLN A 45 -7.06 4.40 5.21
C GLN A 45 -7.05 5.86 4.75
N HIS A 46 -8.09 6.65 5.06
CA HIS A 46 -8.27 7.97 4.45
C HIS A 46 -7.56 9.11 5.21
N LEU A 47 -7.54 9.05 6.55
CA LEU A 47 -6.96 10.08 7.41
C LEU A 47 -5.44 10.26 7.25
N ALA A 48 -4.72 9.21 6.83
CA ALA A 48 -3.26 9.22 6.73
C ALA A 48 -2.69 10.14 5.62
N ARG A 49 -3.54 10.73 4.76
CA ARG A 49 -3.13 11.69 3.72
C ARG A 49 -3.15 13.14 4.16
N SER A 50 -3.74 13.47 5.31
CA SER A 50 -4.05 14.85 5.71
C SER A 50 -3.64 15.17 7.14
N THR A 51 -2.34 15.21 7.43
CA THR A 51 -1.74 16.03 8.51
C THR A 51 -0.21 15.94 8.51
N SER A 52 0.45 17.01 8.08
CA SER A 52 1.89 17.20 8.28
C SER A 52 2.12 18.60 8.87
N ALA A 53 2.12 18.69 10.20
CA ALA A 53 2.48 19.90 10.94
C ALA A 53 2.71 19.68 12.46
N VAL A 54 3.95 19.94 12.89
CA VAL A 54 4.32 20.55 14.20
C VAL A 54 4.26 19.70 15.49
N SER A 55 5.26 19.93 16.35
CA SER A 55 5.49 19.44 17.72
C SER A 55 6.29 20.51 18.49
N PRO A 56 6.69 20.32 19.78
CA PRO A 56 6.11 19.51 20.87
C PRO A 56 5.45 20.54 21.84
N PRO A 57 5.86 20.82 23.12
CA PRO A 57 6.45 20.07 24.25
C PRO A 57 5.33 19.59 25.23
N THR A 58 5.52 19.04 26.44
CA THR A 58 6.69 18.72 27.29
C THR A 58 6.37 17.43 28.10
N GLY A 59 7.34 16.80 28.77
CA GLY A 59 7.07 15.67 29.68
C GLY A 59 8.29 14.77 29.96
N GLU A 60 8.84 14.88 31.16
CA GLU A 60 10.09 14.29 31.63
C GLU A 60 10.15 12.75 31.56
N ARG A 61 10.84 12.19 30.56
CA ARG A 61 12.20 11.61 30.69
C ARG A 61 12.32 10.26 31.44
N ALA A 62 11.35 9.83 32.25
CA ALA A 62 11.40 8.55 32.96
C ALA A 62 10.76 7.37 32.18
N GLU A 63 9.61 7.56 31.53
CA GLU A 63 8.90 6.53 30.76
C GLU A 63 9.54 6.21 29.39
N ARG A 64 10.57 6.96 29.01
CA ARG A 64 11.08 7.02 27.63
C ARG A 64 11.85 5.77 27.18
N ALA A 65 12.19 4.85 28.09
CA ALA A 65 12.88 3.60 27.77
C ALA A 65 11.92 2.45 27.41
N THR A 66 10.76 2.35 28.08
CA THR A 66 9.76 1.30 27.83
C THR A 66 8.79 1.66 26.71
N THR A 67 8.48 2.95 26.56
CA THR A 67 7.58 3.44 25.48
C THR A 67 8.23 3.46 24.09
N ALA A 68 9.56 3.58 24.00
CA ALA A 68 10.26 3.62 22.71
C ALA A 68 10.18 2.29 21.93
N ALA A 69 10.25 1.15 22.62
CA ALA A 69 10.12 -0.18 22.00
C ALA A 69 8.71 -0.44 21.44
N ALA A 70 7.67 0.15 22.05
CA ALA A 70 6.28 0.02 21.60
C ALA A 70 5.96 0.84 20.33
N GLN A 71 6.83 1.77 19.91
CA GLN A 71 6.57 2.71 18.81
C GLN A 71 7.12 2.28 17.43
N GLN A 72 7.69 1.08 17.30
CA GLN A 72 8.29 0.62 16.03
C GLN A 72 7.54 -0.54 15.33
N LEU A 73 6.49 -1.09 15.93
CA LEU A 73 5.66 -2.10 15.29
C LEU A 73 4.57 -1.46 14.43
N ARG A 74 4.64 -1.68 13.12
CA ARG A 74 3.64 -1.24 12.14
C ARG A 74 2.86 -2.46 11.67
N GLN A 75 1.59 -2.55 12.06
CA GLN A 75 0.71 -3.60 11.58
C GLN A 75 0.33 -3.33 10.12
N VAL A 76 0.39 -4.39 9.30
CA VAL A 76 0.02 -4.38 7.88
C VAL A 76 -1.05 -5.45 7.68
N TRP A 77 -2.07 -5.14 6.89
CA TRP A 77 -3.18 -6.04 6.59
C TRP A 77 -3.38 -6.09 5.06
N GLY A 78 -3.80 -7.25 4.56
CA GLY A 78 -4.09 -7.48 3.16
C GLY A 78 -5.25 -8.48 3.00
N HIS A 79 -5.77 -8.58 1.79
CA HIS A 79 -6.93 -9.42 1.44
C HIS A 79 -6.86 -9.79 -0.04
N GLY A 80 -7.66 -10.78 -0.47
CA GLY A 80 -7.57 -11.39 -1.79
C GLY A 80 -6.66 -12.63 -1.85
N PHE A 81 -6.08 -13.02 -0.72
CA PHE A 81 -5.26 -14.22 -0.57
C PHE A 81 -6.09 -15.52 -0.61
N VAL A 82 -5.50 -16.59 -1.14
CA VAL A 82 -6.06 -17.95 -1.11
C VAL A 82 -5.99 -18.51 0.32
N PRO A 83 -7.07 -19.11 0.86
CA PRO A 83 -7.05 -19.66 2.21
C PRO A 83 -5.95 -20.71 2.42
N GLY A 84 -5.03 -20.42 3.34
CA GLY A 84 -3.90 -21.30 3.67
C GLY A 84 -2.66 -21.14 2.78
N GLU A 85 -2.61 -20.14 1.88
CA GLU A 85 -1.39 -19.85 1.13
C GLU A 85 -0.32 -19.13 1.98
N GLU A 86 0.92 -19.23 1.53
CA GLU A 86 2.07 -18.52 2.08
C GLU A 86 2.14 -17.11 1.49
N VAL A 87 2.11 -16.10 2.36
CA VAL A 87 2.07 -14.68 1.95
C VAL A 87 3.42 -14.03 2.18
N ALA A 88 4.22 -13.92 1.13
CA ALA A 88 5.51 -13.26 1.17
C ALA A 88 5.39 -11.75 1.45
N ILE A 89 6.15 -11.25 2.43
CA ILE A 89 6.16 -9.83 2.82
C ILE A 89 7.42 -9.13 2.26
N ALA A 90 7.26 -8.40 1.16
CA ALA A 90 8.35 -7.66 0.52
C ALA A 90 8.44 -6.21 1.02
N VAL A 91 9.66 -5.75 1.33
CA VAL A 91 9.96 -4.33 1.58
C VAL A 91 10.71 -3.77 0.38
N VAL A 92 10.22 -2.66 -0.18
CA VAL A 92 10.89 -1.97 -1.29
C VAL A 92 12.16 -1.29 -0.78
N THR A 93 13.32 -1.90 -1.04
CA THR A 93 14.65 -1.38 -0.65
C THR A 93 15.28 -0.49 -1.71
N HIS A 94 14.93 -0.70 -2.98
CA HIS A 94 15.46 0.01 -4.14
C HIS A 94 14.33 0.38 -5.10
N THR A 95 14.55 1.37 -5.96
CA THR A 95 13.63 1.73 -7.04
C THR A 95 14.43 2.09 -8.28
N VAL A 96 14.00 1.56 -9.42
CA VAL A 96 14.53 1.90 -10.75
C VAL A 96 13.37 2.31 -11.65
N THR A 97 13.63 3.20 -12.60
CA THR A 97 12.67 3.58 -13.64
C THR A 97 12.78 2.59 -14.79
N ALA A 98 11.66 2.20 -15.39
CA ALA A 98 11.66 1.40 -16.60
C ALA A 98 12.11 2.23 -17.83
N ASP A 99 12.71 1.57 -18.83
CA ASP A 99 13.09 2.19 -20.10
C ASP A 99 11.87 2.47 -21.01
N GLU A 100 12.11 3.03 -22.20
CA GLU A 100 11.06 3.38 -23.17
C GLU A 100 10.30 2.13 -23.68
N GLU A 101 10.95 0.95 -23.64
CA GLU A 101 10.35 -0.35 -23.92
C GLU A 101 9.67 -1.02 -22.70
N GLY A 102 9.66 -0.35 -21.54
CA GLY A 102 9.02 -0.83 -20.33
C GLY A 102 9.81 -1.89 -19.54
N ARG A 103 11.11 -2.08 -19.83
CA ARG A 103 11.98 -3.00 -19.09
C ARG A 103 12.59 -2.30 -17.88
N ALA A 104 12.74 -3.05 -16.79
CA ALA A 104 13.48 -2.62 -15.61
C ALA A 104 14.44 -3.74 -15.18
N SER A 105 15.67 -3.38 -14.87
CA SER A 105 16.68 -4.29 -14.31
C SER A 105 17.54 -3.57 -13.28
N THR A 106 18.08 -4.31 -12.33
CA THR A 106 19.00 -3.79 -11.31
C THR A 106 19.90 -4.90 -10.80
N LEU A 107 21.09 -4.54 -10.32
CA LEU A 107 21.97 -5.46 -9.58
C LEU A 107 21.67 -5.30 -8.09
N VAL A 108 21.39 -6.41 -7.42
CA VAL A 108 21.13 -6.42 -5.96
C VAL A 108 22.30 -7.10 -5.25
N ASP A 109 23.00 -6.37 -4.38
CA ASP A 109 24.07 -6.97 -3.56
C ASP A 109 23.44 -7.81 -2.42
N ARG A 110 23.55 -9.14 -2.55
CA ARG A 110 23.06 -10.11 -1.56
C ARG A 110 23.64 -9.91 -0.16
N ARG A 111 24.76 -9.19 0.00
CA ARG A 111 25.38 -8.89 1.30
C ARG A 111 24.64 -7.79 2.08
N GLY A 112 23.91 -6.93 1.39
CA GLY A 112 23.12 -5.86 2.00
C GLY A 112 21.69 -6.28 2.38
N LEU A 113 21.35 -7.56 2.21
CA LEU A 113 20.01 -8.08 2.36
C LEU A 113 19.83 -8.86 3.67
N PRO A 114 18.60 -8.95 4.21
CA PRO A 114 18.32 -9.79 5.38
C PRO A 114 18.71 -11.25 5.14
N ALA A 115 19.05 -11.97 6.21
CA ALA A 115 19.24 -13.42 6.14
C ALA A 115 17.92 -14.11 5.74
N HIS A 116 18.02 -15.24 5.03
CA HIS A 116 16.90 -16.06 4.57
C HIS A 116 15.94 -15.31 3.62
N GLN A 117 16.41 -15.01 2.41
CA GLN A 117 15.55 -14.51 1.33
C GLN A 117 15.10 -15.64 0.40
N GLU A 118 13.81 -15.62 0.07
CA GLU A 118 13.20 -16.52 -0.92
C GLU A 118 13.40 -16.04 -2.36
N GLY A 119 13.40 -14.72 -2.59
CA GLY A 119 13.51 -14.15 -3.93
C GLY A 119 13.59 -12.63 -3.97
N ILE A 120 13.57 -12.10 -5.20
CA ILE A 120 13.50 -10.67 -5.51
C ILE A 120 12.17 -10.40 -6.21
N LEU A 121 11.45 -9.37 -5.76
CA LEU A 121 10.20 -8.93 -6.36
C LEU A 121 10.38 -7.61 -7.11
N LEU A 122 10.11 -7.61 -8.42
CA LEU A 122 9.95 -6.40 -9.23
C LEU A 122 8.47 -6.03 -9.25
N PHE A 123 8.16 -4.81 -8.79
CA PHE A 123 6.79 -4.28 -8.74
C PHE A 123 6.66 -2.97 -9.53
N GLY A 124 5.91 -3.02 -10.63
CA GLY A 124 5.55 -1.86 -11.44
C GLY A 124 4.51 -0.99 -10.76
N ARG A 125 4.93 0.08 -10.07
CA ARG A 125 4.05 0.95 -9.26
C ARG A 125 2.87 1.58 -10.02
N ILE A 126 2.96 1.72 -11.35
CA ILE A 126 1.89 2.29 -12.20
C ILE A 126 1.02 1.17 -12.79
N SER A 127 1.63 0.10 -13.31
CA SER A 127 0.93 -0.98 -14.01
C SER A 127 0.36 -2.07 -13.09
N GLY A 128 0.83 -2.14 -11.84
CA GLY A 128 0.57 -3.26 -10.93
C GLY A 128 1.32 -4.55 -11.30
N THR A 129 2.19 -4.54 -12.31
CA THR A 129 2.91 -5.73 -12.79
C THR A 129 3.84 -6.26 -11.70
N LEU A 130 3.74 -7.55 -11.41
CA LEU A 130 4.61 -8.28 -10.48
C LEU A 130 5.44 -9.30 -11.27
N LEU A 131 6.75 -9.28 -11.07
CA LEU A 131 7.67 -10.33 -11.53
C LEU A 131 8.47 -10.81 -10.33
N HIS A 132 8.48 -12.12 -10.10
CA HIS A 132 9.25 -12.77 -9.04
C HIS A 132 10.45 -13.50 -9.63
N ASP A 133 11.63 -13.26 -9.06
CA ASP A 133 12.86 -13.97 -9.38
C ASP A 133 13.31 -14.76 -8.14
N GLU A 134 13.28 -16.10 -8.23
CA GLU A 134 13.68 -16.98 -7.13
C GLU A 134 15.20 -16.89 -6.90
N LEU A 135 15.61 -16.59 -5.66
CA LEU A 135 17.03 -16.55 -5.30
C LEU A 135 17.57 -17.96 -5.14
N ARG A 136 17.84 -18.64 -6.27
CA ARG A 136 18.46 -19.97 -6.27
C ARG A 136 19.77 -19.95 -5.47
N SER A 137 19.88 -20.93 -4.58
CA SER A 137 21.00 -21.18 -3.67
C SER A 137 22.23 -21.72 -4.41
#